data_AF-B0MZJ6-F1
#
_entry.id   AF-B0MZJ6-F1
#
_cell.length_a   1.000
_cell.length_b   1.000
_cell.length_c   1.000
_cell.angle_alpha   90.00
_cell.angle_beta   90.00
_cell.angle_gamma   90.00
#
_symmetry.space_group_name_H-M   'P 1'
#
loop_
_entity.id
_entity.type
_entity.pdbx_description
1 polymer ?
#
loop_
_entity_poly.entity_id
_entity_poly.type
_entity_poly.pdbx_seq_one_letter_code
_entity_poly.pdbx_strand_id
1 'polypeptide(L)'
;MKKKQETNVTCPTCGTELAIAGKKVTIAENPAASIKQAQLPKTAHERIEALRSVGVDVSCLFAMQGANGGDYVASNKNGKLSILDDNDPIFDYILEKGTVPNRRLFRRWVMAQMFHMLSYKDYGAWNPVGVTEMIHRLGYEYQWKMLLDELRAQQKMERNDPENFADRNRWFNVKVATAMAEDYIEQLKAHVEGLPVKRCKGIPYKRFGSHNIFVQDLNSKLYSPLRLAAYHIEAAKNATQLYNAVTKFNDKRFKMKHATPQSKAWVDAYKGAGAFYTMQNLIRFHNCTAIDDSGRRLDKYQSLAFLSAKAEEYKNGNGWRLLAVLKKMLDDNGIDIKKKMAQWRRK
;
A
#
# COMPACT_ATOMS: atom_id res chain seq x y z
N MET A 1 -15.11 -35.81 -3.19
CA MET A 1 -14.52 -34.67 -3.94
C MET A 1 -15.03 -33.37 -3.33
N LYS A 2 -14.17 -32.55 -2.71
CA LYS A 2 -14.57 -31.26 -2.12
C LYS A 2 -14.84 -30.26 -3.25
N LYS A 3 -16.09 -29.77 -3.40
CA LYS A 3 -16.41 -28.64 -4.28
C LYS A 3 -15.55 -27.44 -3.86
N LYS A 4 -14.75 -26.90 -4.79
CA LYS A 4 -14.05 -25.62 -4.59
C LYS A 4 -15.12 -24.54 -4.45
N GLN A 5 -15.11 -23.82 -3.34
CA GLN A 5 -15.97 -22.65 -3.15
C GLN A 5 -15.51 -21.57 -4.13
N GLU A 6 -16.42 -21.18 -5.03
CA GLU A 6 -16.27 -20.00 -5.86
C GLU A 6 -16.70 -18.79 -5.02
N THR A 7 -15.81 -17.81 -4.88
CA THR A 7 -16.11 -16.54 -4.23
C THR A 7 -16.29 -15.49 -5.31
N ASN A 8 -17.47 -14.87 -5.35
CA ASN A 8 -17.78 -13.77 -6.25
C ASN A 8 -17.45 -12.44 -5.55
N VAL A 9 -16.62 -11.61 -6.17
CA VAL A 9 -16.25 -10.28 -5.69
C VAL A 9 -16.81 -9.25 -6.65
N THR A 10 -17.73 -8.42 -6.19
CA THR A 10 -18.34 -7.37 -7.01
C THR A 10 -17.54 -6.08 -6.86
N CYS A 11 -17.17 -5.46 -7.99
CA CYS A 11 -16.55 -4.14 -7.98
C CYS A 11 -17.55 -3.11 -7.45
N PRO A 12 -17.25 -2.39 -6.36
CA PRO A 12 -18.18 -1.42 -5.75
C PRO A 12 -18.45 -0.21 -6.65
N THR A 13 -17.59 0.04 -7.65
CA THR A 13 -17.69 1.20 -8.54
C THR A 13 -18.44 0.92 -9.83
N CYS A 14 -18.26 -0.26 -10.43
CA CYS A 14 -18.85 -0.57 -11.74
C CYS A 14 -19.79 -1.78 -11.73
N GLY A 15 -19.99 -2.43 -10.59
CA GLY A 15 -20.89 -3.58 -10.45
C GLY A 15 -20.39 -4.85 -11.14
N THR A 16 -19.18 -4.85 -11.73
CA THR A 16 -18.62 -6.04 -12.38
C THR A 16 -18.35 -7.13 -11.35
N GLU A 17 -18.91 -8.31 -11.59
CA GLU A 17 -18.68 -9.50 -10.77
C GLU A 17 -17.43 -10.24 -11.25
N LEU A 18 -16.47 -10.40 -10.35
CA LEU A 18 -15.29 -11.23 -10.56
C LEU A 18 -15.50 -12.57 -9.87
N ALA A 19 -15.49 -13.65 -10.65
CA ALA A 19 -15.49 -15.00 -10.11
C ALA A 19 -14.05 -15.41 -9.79
N ILE A 20 -13.79 -15.74 -8.53
CA ILE A 20 -12.50 -16.29 -8.08
C ILE A 20 -12.69 -17.80 -7.89
N ALA A 21 -12.16 -18.58 -8.83
CA ALA A 21 -12.18 -20.04 -8.80
C ALA A 21 -10.75 -20.58 -8.64
N GLY A 22 -10.31 -20.79 -7.39
CA GLY A 22 -8.94 -21.23 -7.10
C GLY A 22 -7.89 -20.16 -7.39
N LYS A 23 -6.97 -20.40 -8.34
CA LYS A 23 -5.88 -19.47 -8.74
C LYS A 23 -6.21 -18.61 -9.98
N LYS A 24 -7.42 -18.76 -10.52
CA LYS A 24 -7.86 -18.05 -11.73
C LYS A 24 -8.88 -17.01 -11.33
N VAL A 25 -8.65 -15.78 -11.80
CA VAL A 25 -9.62 -14.68 -11.72
C VAL A 25 -10.24 -14.54 -13.10
N THR A 26 -11.55 -14.74 -13.20
CA THR A 26 -12.31 -14.60 -14.44
C THR A 26 -13.44 -13.61 -14.22
N ILE A 27 -13.71 -12.77 -15.22
CA ILE A 27 -14.89 -11.90 -15.21
C ILE A 27 -16.12 -12.78 -15.40
N ALA A 28 -17.08 -12.74 -14.48
CA ALA A 28 -18.36 -13.40 -14.69
C ALA A 28 -19.13 -12.57 -15.73
N GLU A 29 -19.45 -13.18 -16.87
CA GLU A 29 -20.23 -12.51 -17.91
C GLU A 29 -21.67 -12.37 -17.44
N ASN A 30 -21.98 -11.22 -16.84
CA ASN A 30 -23.35 -10.83 -16.55
C ASN A 30 -23.76 -9.76 -17.57
N PRO A 31 -24.53 -10.10 -18.63
CA PRO A 31 -24.96 -9.15 -19.65
C PRO A 31 -25.90 -8.04 -19.11
N ALA A 32 -26.32 -8.15 -17.85
CA ALA A 32 -27.16 -7.17 -17.15
C ALA A 32 -26.38 -6.16 -16.30
N ALA A 33 -25.05 -6.22 -16.23
CA ALA A 33 -24.24 -5.17 -15.59
C ALA A 33 -24.19 -3.93 -16.50
N SER A 34 -25.34 -3.29 -16.69
CA SER A 34 -25.37 -1.92 -17.20
C SER A 34 -24.49 -1.12 -16.26
N ILE A 35 -23.48 -0.47 -16.82
CA ILE A 35 -22.68 0.55 -16.15
C ILE A 35 -23.71 1.52 -15.54
N LYS A 36 -24.02 1.39 -14.25
CA LYS A 36 -24.75 2.42 -13.53
C LYS A 36 -23.76 3.57 -13.39
N GLN A 37 -23.58 4.34 -14.46
CA GLN A 37 -23.10 5.70 -14.33
C GLN A 37 -24.02 6.33 -13.29
N ALA A 38 -23.47 6.71 -12.14
CA ALA A 38 -24.18 7.55 -11.20
C ALA A 38 -24.75 8.71 -12.01
N GLN A 39 -26.08 8.86 -12.02
CA GLN A 39 -26.69 9.99 -12.71
C GLN A 39 -26.14 11.25 -12.06
N LEU A 40 -25.31 11.97 -12.81
CA LEU A 40 -24.79 13.25 -12.37
C LEU A 40 -25.99 14.18 -12.14
N PRO A 41 -25.98 14.96 -11.04
CA PRO A 41 -27.03 15.94 -10.77
C PRO A 41 -27.15 16.89 -11.97
N LYS A 42 -28.33 16.94 -12.56
CA LYS A 42 -28.57 17.63 -13.83
C LYS A 42 -28.77 19.12 -13.60
N THR A 43 -29.41 19.48 -12.48
CA THR A 43 -29.76 20.87 -12.16
C THR A 43 -28.79 21.50 -11.17
N ALA A 44 -28.66 22.83 -11.20
CA ALA A 44 -27.87 23.59 -10.24
C ALA A 44 -28.36 23.38 -8.80
N HIS A 45 -29.66 23.18 -8.61
CA HIS A 45 -30.25 22.87 -7.32
C HIS A 45 -29.78 21.50 -6.80
N GLU A 46 -29.87 20.45 -7.62
CA GLU A 46 -29.39 19.11 -7.26
C GLU A 46 -27.90 19.10 -6.93
N ARG A 47 -27.10 19.92 -7.63
CA ARG A 47 -25.66 20.09 -7.35
C ARG A 47 -25.40 20.72 -5.99
N ILE A 48 -26.14 21.77 -5.62
CA ILE A 48 -26.01 22.43 -4.30
C ILE A 48 -26.42 21.47 -3.18
N GLU A 49 -27.47 20.68 -3.37
CA GLU A 49 -27.89 19.67 -2.41
C GLU A 49 -26.88 18.53 -2.28
N ALA A 50 -26.29 18.08 -3.39
CA ALA A 50 -25.22 17.09 -3.36
C ALA A 50 -24.02 17.60 -2.52
N LEU A 51 -23.60 18.85 -2.72
CA LEU A 51 -22.55 19.48 -1.90
C LEU A 51 -22.93 19.56 -0.41
N ARG A 52 -24.19 19.92 -0.11
CA ARG A 52 -24.70 19.97 1.27
C ARG A 52 -24.67 18.59 1.92
N SER A 53 -25.03 17.54 1.19
CA SER A 53 -25.08 16.16 1.69
C SER A 53 -23.71 15.60 2.10
N VAL A 54 -22.64 16.09 1.47
CA VAL A 54 -21.25 15.74 1.81
C VAL A 54 -20.61 16.72 2.80
N GLY A 55 -21.40 17.62 3.41
CA GLY A 55 -20.96 18.52 4.47
C GLY A 55 -20.20 19.77 4.01
N VAL A 56 -20.30 20.13 2.72
CA VAL A 56 -19.76 21.41 2.23
C VAL A 56 -20.69 22.54 2.65
N ASP A 57 -20.12 23.63 3.16
CA ASP A 57 -20.88 24.86 3.45
C ASP A 57 -21.33 25.51 2.14
N VAL A 58 -22.63 25.43 1.89
CA VAL A 58 -23.31 25.99 0.71
C VAL A 58 -24.13 27.23 1.03
N SER A 59 -23.96 27.84 2.21
CA SER A 59 -24.72 29.02 2.65
C SER A 59 -24.65 30.21 1.69
N CYS A 60 -23.56 30.29 0.93
CA CYS A 60 -23.34 31.32 -0.08
C CYS A 60 -23.75 30.89 -1.50
N LEU A 61 -24.26 29.67 -1.73
CA LEU A 61 -24.60 29.15 -3.05
C LEU A 61 -26.11 29.11 -3.30
N PHE A 62 -26.54 29.43 -4.51
CA PHE A 62 -27.93 29.34 -4.95
C PHE A 62 -28.03 29.01 -6.45
N ALA A 63 -29.13 28.37 -6.85
CA ALA A 63 -29.43 28.08 -8.24
C ALA A 63 -29.95 29.35 -8.94
N MET A 64 -29.45 29.61 -10.15
CA MET A 64 -29.83 30.77 -10.95
C MET A 64 -30.13 30.33 -12.38
N GLN A 65 -31.31 30.71 -12.88
CA GLN A 65 -31.70 30.44 -14.26
C GLN A 65 -31.45 31.68 -15.13
N GLY A 66 -30.65 31.50 -16.19
CA GLY A 66 -30.35 32.55 -17.15
C GLY A 66 -31.51 32.80 -18.11
N ALA A 67 -31.56 34.01 -18.69
CA ALA A 67 -32.57 34.38 -19.69
C ALA A 67 -32.52 33.50 -20.96
N ASN A 68 -31.40 32.81 -21.20
CA ASN A 68 -31.20 31.81 -22.25
C ASN A 68 -31.74 30.41 -21.89
N GLY A 69 -32.37 30.25 -20.71
CA GLY A 69 -32.80 28.95 -20.19
C GLY A 69 -31.68 28.10 -19.59
N GLY A 70 -30.45 28.63 -19.49
CA GLY A 70 -29.33 27.95 -18.84
C GLY A 70 -29.49 27.87 -17.32
N ASP A 71 -28.99 26.81 -16.71
CA ASP A 71 -29.07 26.57 -15.26
C ASP A 71 -27.66 26.65 -14.64
N TYR A 72 -27.48 27.56 -13.68
CA TYR A 72 -26.17 27.96 -13.16
C TYR A 72 -26.12 27.92 -11.63
N VAL A 73 -24.98 27.56 -11.06
CA VAL A 73 -24.70 27.75 -9.63
C VAL A 73 -24.07 29.13 -9.44
N ALA A 74 -24.70 29.99 -8.66
CA ALA A 74 -24.17 31.29 -8.30
C ALA A 74 -23.73 31.32 -6.84
N SER A 75 -22.65 32.07 -6.57
CA SER A 75 -22.13 32.33 -5.23
C SER A 75 -22.34 33.81 -4.87
N ASN A 76 -22.83 34.08 -3.66
CA ASN A 76 -22.84 35.40 -3.05
C ASN A 76 -21.97 35.38 -1.78
N LYS A 77 -20.72 35.82 -1.93
CA LYS A 77 -19.79 35.99 -0.81
C LYS A 77 -19.58 37.48 -0.57
N ASN A 78 -19.96 37.96 0.61
CA ASN A 78 -19.80 39.35 1.03
C ASN A 78 -20.43 40.37 0.05
N GLY A 79 -21.60 40.05 -0.52
CA GLY A 79 -22.31 40.91 -1.47
C GLY A 79 -21.74 40.88 -2.90
N LYS A 80 -20.69 40.09 -3.15
CA LYS A 80 -20.15 39.87 -4.49
C LYS A 80 -20.78 38.63 -5.10
N LEU A 81 -21.57 38.85 -6.15
CA LEU A 81 -22.23 37.80 -6.92
C LEU A 81 -21.28 37.30 -8.01
N SER A 82 -21.03 35.99 -8.04
CA SER A 82 -20.20 35.34 -9.06
C SER A 82 -20.85 34.05 -9.52
N ILE A 83 -21.00 33.88 -10.84
CA ILE A 83 -21.39 32.60 -11.44
C ILE A 83 -20.20 31.65 -11.33
N LEU A 84 -20.44 30.45 -10.81
CA LEU A 84 -19.43 29.39 -10.78
C LEU A 84 -19.51 28.64 -12.10
N ASP A 85 -18.45 28.73 -12.90
CA ASP A 85 -18.31 27.91 -14.10
C ASP A 85 -18.16 26.44 -13.73
N ASP A 86 -18.92 25.57 -14.40
CA ASP A 86 -18.77 24.12 -14.30
C ASP A 86 -17.49 23.63 -15.01
N ASN A 87 -16.89 24.47 -15.85
CA ASN A 87 -15.73 24.18 -16.69
C ASN A 87 -14.40 24.34 -15.93
N ASP A 88 -14.28 23.72 -14.76
CA ASP A 88 -12.95 23.56 -14.16
C ASP A 88 -12.28 22.36 -14.85
N PRO A 89 -11.14 22.58 -15.55
CA PRO A 89 -10.42 21.53 -16.27
C PRO A 89 -10.06 20.31 -15.40
N ILE A 90 -10.00 20.50 -14.07
CA ILE A 90 -9.81 19.41 -13.12
C ILE A 90 -11.05 18.51 -13.06
N PHE A 91 -12.27 19.04 -13.12
CA PHE A 91 -13.49 18.23 -13.09
C PHE A 91 -13.71 17.49 -14.41
N ASP A 92 -13.46 18.13 -15.56
CA ASP A 92 -13.47 17.42 -16.84
C ASP A 92 -12.42 16.30 -16.86
N TYR A 93 -11.23 16.56 -16.31
CA TYR A 93 -10.21 15.53 -16.15
C TYR A 93 -10.63 14.42 -15.17
N ILE A 94 -11.35 14.73 -14.10
CA ILE A 94 -11.90 13.73 -13.17
C ILE A 94 -13.00 12.91 -13.85
N LEU A 95 -13.89 13.55 -14.61
CA LEU A 95 -14.98 12.89 -15.33
C LEU A 95 -14.43 11.97 -16.42
N GLU A 96 -13.43 12.43 -17.17
CA GLU A 96 -12.82 11.68 -18.27
C GLU A 96 -11.86 10.59 -17.78
N LYS A 97 -11.01 10.91 -16.79
CA LYS A 97 -9.93 10.00 -16.33
C LYS A 97 -10.28 9.26 -15.03
N GLY A 98 -11.34 9.63 -14.32
CA GLY A 98 -11.75 9.03 -13.05
C GLY A 98 -10.78 9.28 -11.88
N THR A 99 -9.79 10.17 -12.03
CA THR A 99 -8.74 10.44 -11.04
C THR A 99 -8.21 11.86 -11.14
N VAL A 100 -7.90 12.49 -10.00
CA VAL A 100 -7.19 13.78 -9.98
C VAL A 100 -5.70 13.56 -10.21
N PRO A 101 -5.01 14.32 -11.09
CA PRO A 101 -3.58 14.23 -11.30
C PRO A 101 -2.82 14.95 -10.17
N ASN A 102 -3.15 14.66 -8.91
CA ASN A 102 -2.46 15.25 -7.78
C ASN A 102 -1.17 14.47 -7.51
N ARG A 103 -0.03 15.17 -7.59
CA ARG A 103 1.30 14.61 -7.35
C ARG A 103 1.47 14.04 -5.93
N ARG A 104 0.59 14.41 -4.99
CA ARG A 104 0.59 13.99 -3.58
C ARG A 104 -0.43 12.89 -3.23
N LEU A 105 -1.44 12.64 -4.07
CA LEU A 105 -2.51 11.67 -3.74
C LEU A 105 -2.07 10.22 -3.92
N PHE A 106 -1.14 9.95 -4.84
CA PHE A 106 -0.71 8.58 -5.16
C PHE A 106 0.76 8.38 -4.83
N ARG A 107 1.12 7.18 -4.36
CA ARG A 107 2.46 6.77 -3.93
C ARG A 107 3.46 6.68 -5.10
N ARG A 108 3.63 7.75 -5.88
CA ARG A 108 4.51 7.81 -7.07
C ARG A 108 5.96 7.49 -6.75
N TRP A 109 6.41 7.87 -5.56
CA TRP A 109 7.73 7.50 -5.06
C TRP A 109 7.93 5.98 -4.98
N VAL A 110 6.88 5.20 -4.66
CA VAL A 110 6.94 3.73 -4.63
C VAL A 110 7.18 3.19 -6.04
N MET A 111 6.48 3.70 -7.06
CA MET A 111 6.74 3.31 -8.46
C MET A 111 8.18 3.63 -8.87
N ALA A 112 8.68 4.81 -8.53
CA ALA A 112 10.07 5.19 -8.83
C ALA A 112 11.08 4.28 -8.13
N GLN A 113 10.85 3.96 -6.85
CA GLN A 113 11.69 3.03 -6.10
C GLN A 113 11.65 1.61 -6.69
N MET A 114 10.47 1.13 -7.06
CA MET A 114 10.32 -0.19 -7.71
C MET A 114 11.02 -0.26 -9.07
N PHE A 115 10.90 0.80 -9.88
CA PHE A 115 11.59 0.90 -11.16
C PHE A 115 13.10 0.91 -10.98
N HIS A 116 13.59 1.62 -9.96
CA HIS A 116 15.01 1.59 -9.61
C HIS A 116 15.44 0.16 -9.22
N MET A 117 14.73 -0.51 -8.31
CA MET A 117 15.06 -1.88 -7.88
C MET A 117 15.00 -2.91 -9.02
N LEU A 118 14.10 -2.74 -9.99
CA LEU A 118 13.96 -3.64 -11.14
C LEU A 118 15.04 -3.42 -12.21
N SER A 119 15.62 -2.22 -12.30
CA SER A 119 16.54 -1.84 -13.39
C SER A 119 17.98 -1.61 -12.96
N TYR A 120 18.26 -1.54 -11.65
CA TYR A 120 19.59 -1.29 -11.11
C TYR A 120 20.57 -2.41 -11.46
N LYS A 121 21.75 -2.01 -11.92
CA LYS A 121 22.87 -2.88 -12.27
C LYS A 121 24.11 -2.38 -11.51
N ASP A 122 24.89 -3.31 -10.98
CA ASP A 122 26.22 -2.99 -10.49
C ASP A 122 27.13 -2.52 -11.63
N TYR A 123 28.20 -1.83 -11.28
CA TYR A 123 29.18 -1.37 -12.26
C TYR A 123 29.75 -2.58 -13.05
N GLY A 124 29.72 -2.49 -14.37
CA GLY A 124 30.17 -3.57 -15.27
C GLY A 124 29.19 -4.75 -15.41
N ALA A 125 28.06 -4.76 -14.71
CA ALA A 125 27.10 -5.85 -14.79
C ALA A 125 26.16 -5.74 -16.01
N TRP A 126 25.95 -6.86 -16.69
CA TRP A 126 25.02 -6.96 -17.82
C TRP A 126 23.56 -7.12 -17.38
N ASN A 127 23.30 -7.69 -16.22
CA ASN A 127 21.95 -7.99 -15.72
C ASN A 127 21.60 -7.20 -14.45
N PRO A 128 20.31 -6.89 -14.22
CA PRO A 128 19.89 -6.28 -12.97
C PRO A 128 20.17 -7.16 -11.75
N VAL A 129 20.53 -6.51 -10.65
CA VAL A 129 20.84 -7.15 -9.36
C VAL A 129 19.64 -7.92 -8.80
N GLY A 130 18.43 -7.41 -9.05
CA GLY A 130 17.18 -8.02 -8.63
C GLY A 130 16.61 -7.40 -7.35
N VAL A 131 15.28 -7.41 -7.25
CA VAL A 131 14.54 -6.70 -6.20
C VAL A 131 14.88 -7.21 -4.80
N THR A 132 15.05 -8.53 -4.62
CA THR A 132 15.37 -9.11 -3.30
C THR A 132 16.72 -8.60 -2.78
N GLU A 133 17.74 -8.63 -3.62
CA GLU A 133 19.09 -8.18 -3.24
C GLU A 133 19.11 -6.67 -3.00
N MET A 134 18.40 -5.89 -3.84
CA MET A 134 18.22 -4.46 -3.60
C MET A 134 17.54 -4.15 -2.26
N ILE A 135 16.57 -4.97 -1.84
CA ILE A 135 15.94 -4.85 -0.52
C ILE A 135 16.97 -5.15 0.58
N HIS A 136 17.77 -6.20 0.43
CA HIS A 136 18.81 -6.54 1.40
C HIS A 136 19.83 -5.41 1.59
N ARG A 137 20.22 -4.73 0.50
CA ARG A 137 21.12 -3.56 0.52
C ARG A 137 20.59 -2.35 1.28
N LEU A 138 19.29 -2.26 1.57
CA LEU A 138 18.73 -1.21 2.45
C LEU A 138 19.15 -1.38 3.91
N GLY A 139 19.61 -2.59 4.28
CA GLY A 139 20.06 -2.93 5.62
C GLY A 139 18.94 -3.33 6.57
N TYR A 140 19.32 -4.06 7.62
CA TYR A 140 18.37 -4.59 8.60
C TYR A 140 17.47 -3.52 9.22
N GLU A 141 18.03 -2.38 9.62
CA GLU A 141 17.32 -1.33 10.36
C GLU A 141 16.24 -0.63 9.51
N TYR A 142 16.37 -0.67 8.18
CA TYR A 142 15.40 -0.05 7.28
C TYR A 142 14.01 -0.66 7.41
N GLN A 143 13.89 -1.96 7.69
CA GLN A 143 12.58 -2.62 7.80
C GLN A 143 11.72 -2.03 8.93
N TRP A 144 12.34 -1.71 10.06
CA TRP A 144 11.68 -1.13 11.22
C TRP A 144 11.32 0.34 11.00
N LYS A 145 12.24 1.10 10.41
CA LYS A 145 11.97 2.49 10.01
C LYS A 145 10.76 2.57 9.07
N MET A 146 10.78 1.76 8.01
CA MET A 146 9.71 1.74 7.01
C MET A 146 8.39 1.27 7.63
N LEU A 147 8.40 0.23 8.47
CA LEU A 147 7.19 -0.24 9.16
C LEU A 147 6.58 0.87 10.04
N LEU A 148 7.39 1.58 10.83
CA LEU A 148 6.91 2.67 11.68
C LEU A 148 6.33 3.83 10.88
N ASP A 149 6.99 4.24 9.80
CA ASP A 149 6.49 5.29 8.90
C ASP A 149 5.14 4.89 8.28
N GLU A 150 4.99 3.62 7.89
CA GLU A 150 3.75 3.08 7.34
C GLU A 150 2.61 3.03 8.38
N LEU A 151 2.87 2.48 9.57
CA LEU A 151 1.87 2.38 10.64
C LEU A 151 1.43 3.76 11.14
N ARG A 152 2.36 4.73 11.19
CA ARG A 152 2.04 6.13 11.51
C ARG A 152 1.09 6.74 10.49
N ALA A 153 1.25 6.40 9.21
CA ALA A 153 0.33 6.85 8.17
C ALA A 153 -1.03 6.16 8.29
N GLN A 154 -1.05 4.84 8.51
CA GLN A 154 -2.29 4.06 8.70
C GLN A 154 -3.13 4.56 9.88
N GLN A 155 -2.51 4.89 11.02
CA GLN A 155 -3.16 5.51 12.19
C GLN A 155 -4.01 6.73 11.81
N LYS A 156 -3.52 7.57 10.87
CA LYS A 156 -4.22 8.80 10.46
C LYS A 156 -5.33 8.51 9.45
N MET A 157 -5.24 7.37 8.76
CA MET A 157 -6.15 6.97 7.67
C MET A 157 -7.31 6.13 8.16
N GLU A 158 -7.13 5.30 9.19
CA GLU A 158 -8.15 4.34 9.66
C GLU A 158 -9.55 4.95 9.80
N ARG A 159 -9.65 6.19 10.30
CA ARG A 159 -10.92 6.92 10.40
C ARG A 159 -11.29 7.76 9.17
N ASN A 160 -10.30 8.39 8.52
CA ASN A 160 -10.53 9.44 7.53
C ASN A 160 -10.56 8.91 6.09
N ASP A 161 -9.95 7.75 5.85
CA ASP A 161 -9.72 7.15 4.54
C ASP A 161 -9.62 5.61 4.67
N PRO A 162 -10.77 4.94 4.93
CA PRO A 162 -10.81 3.51 5.20
C PRO A 162 -10.37 2.66 3.99
N GLU A 163 -10.58 3.15 2.77
CA GLU A 163 -10.17 2.45 1.55
C GLU A 163 -8.65 2.40 1.41
N ASN A 164 -7.97 3.54 1.50
CA ASN A 164 -6.50 3.56 1.45
C ASN A 164 -5.88 2.90 2.69
N PHE A 165 -6.54 2.98 3.85
CA PHE A 165 -6.15 2.21 5.02
C PHE A 165 -6.18 0.71 4.73
N ALA A 166 -7.26 0.18 4.17
CA ALA A 166 -7.38 -1.25 3.85
C ALA A 166 -6.30 -1.72 2.87
N ASP A 167 -6.02 -0.93 1.82
CA ASP A 167 -4.96 -1.23 0.85
C ASP A 167 -3.57 -1.28 1.49
N ARG A 168 -3.28 -0.37 2.43
CA ARG A 168 -2.01 -0.32 3.18
C ARG A 168 -1.89 -1.46 4.19
N ASN A 169 -2.96 -1.68 4.94
CA ASN A 169 -3.06 -2.70 5.98
C ASN A 169 -2.99 -4.11 5.40
N ARG A 170 -3.42 -4.31 4.14
CA ARG A 170 -3.23 -5.58 3.42
C ARG A 170 -1.78 -6.10 3.49
N TRP A 171 -0.82 -5.19 3.38
CA TRP A 171 0.61 -5.52 3.36
C TRP A 171 1.27 -5.36 4.73
N PHE A 172 0.94 -4.29 5.46
CA PHE A 172 1.57 -3.99 6.74
C PHE A 172 0.51 -3.97 7.84
N ASN A 173 0.26 -5.15 8.40
CA ASN A 173 -0.71 -5.39 9.47
C ASN A 173 -0.04 -6.03 10.70
N VAL A 174 -0.88 -6.32 11.70
CA VAL A 174 -0.47 -6.99 12.94
C VAL A 174 0.31 -8.27 12.70
N LYS A 175 -0.09 -9.12 11.73
CA LYS A 175 0.59 -10.40 11.49
C LYS A 175 2.02 -10.20 11.00
N VAL A 176 2.23 -9.25 10.09
CA VAL A 176 3.57 -8.92 9.58
C VAL A 176 4.42 -8.30 10.69
N ALA A 177 3.87 -7.39 11.49
CA ALA A 177 4.58 -6.78 12.60
C ALA A 177 4.97 -7.81 13.69
N THR A 178 4.08 -8.74 14.02
CA THR A 178 4.36 -9.85 14.95
C THR A 178 5.46 -10.75 14.40
N ALA A 179 5.36 -11.18 13.14
CA ALA A 179 6.39 -12.01 12.51
C ALA A 179 7.76 -11.31 12.46
N MET A 180 7.81 -9.99 12.29
CA MET A 180 9.05 -9.23 12.39
C MET A 180 9.62 -9.19 13.81
N ALA A 181 8.76 -9.06 14.82
CA ALA A 181 9.16 -9.04 16.22
C ALA A 181 9.72 -10.40 16.66
N GLU A 182 9.04 -11.49 16.27
CA GLU A 182 9.48 -12.87 16.53
C GLU A 182 10.81 -13.18 15.84
N ASP A 183 10.94 -12.86 14.55
CA ASP A 183 12.18 -13.00 13.77
C ASP A 183 13.34 -12.23 14.43
N TYR A 184 13.11 -10.99 14.89
CA TYR A 184 14.13 -10.26 15.65
C TYR A 184 14.53 -10.98 16.94
N ILE A 185 13.57 -11.46 17.73
CA ILE A 185 13.87 -12.15 18.99
C ILE A 185 14.71 -13.41 18.73
N GLU A 186 14.39 -14.16 17.68
CA GLU A 186 15.14 -15.35 17.27
C GLU A 186 16.57 -14.99 16.84
N GLN A 187 16.72 -13.97 15.98
CA GLN A 187 18.04 -13.51 15.52
C GLN A 187 18.88 -12.94 16.66
N LEU A 188 18.26 -12.21 17.60
CA LEU A 188 18.91 -11.72 18.81
C LEU A 188 19.37 -12.89 19.68
N LYS A 189 18.53 -13.90 19.85
CA LYS A 189 18.86 -15.10 20.63
C LYS A 189 20.07 -15.82 20.03
N ALA A 190 20.05 -16.10 18.73
CA ALA A 190 21.18 -16.71 18.02
C ALA A 190 22.46 -15.87 18.14
N HIS A 191 22.36 -14.54 18.01
CA HIS A 191 23.50 -13.66 18.17
C HIS A 191 24.09 -13.73 19.60
N VAL A 192 23.24 -13.65 20.62
CA VAL A 192 23.67 -13.71 22.02
C VAL A 192 24.23 -15.10 22.37
N GLU A 193 23.65 -16.17 21.84
CA GLU A 193 24.16 -17.54 22.01
C GLU A 193 25.58 -17.68 21.49
N GLY A 194 25.90 -17.08 20.34
CA GLY A 194 27.24 -17.04 19.76
C GLY A 194 28.27 -16.14 20.47
N LEU A 195 27.87 -15.33 21.47
CA LEU A 195 28.81 -14.48 22.21
C LEU A 195 29.63 -15.28 23.23
N PRO A 196 30.92 -14.92 23.42
CA PRO A 196 31.77 -15.58 24.40
C PRO A 196 31.25 -15.35 25.82
N VAL A 197 31.25 -16.41 26.62
CA VAL A 197 30.90 -16.35 28.04
C VAL A 197 32.11 -15.87 28.82
N LYS A 198 31.93 -14.78 29.58
CA LYS A 198 32.93 -14.21 30.49
C LYS A 198 32.56 -14.54 31.93
N ARG A 199 33.50 -14.36 32.86
CA ARG A 199 33.27 -14.58 34.29
C ARG A 199 33.55 -13.32 35.09
N CYS A 200 32.68 -13.00 36.04
CA CYS A 200 32.89 -11.97 37.04
C CYS A 200 32.80 -12.64 38.41
N LYS A 201 33.91 -12.69 39.17
CA LYS A 201 33.99 -13.40 40.46
C LYS A 201 33.44 -14.85 40.39
N GLY A 202 33.76 -15.56 39.30
CA GLY A 202 33.27 -16.93 39.05
C GLY A 202 31.88 -17.04 38.39
N ILE A 203 31.06 -15.98 38.40
CA ILE A 203 29.70 -16.01 37.84
C ILE A 203 29.74 -15.74 36.32
N PRO A 204 29.13 -16.59 35.48
CA PRO A 204 29.14 -16.42 34.04
C PRO A 204 28.21 -15.29 33.58
N TYR A 205 28.70 -14.45 32.67
CA TYR A 205 27.95 -13.37 32.03
C TYR A 205 28.28 -13.27 30.54
N LYS A 206 27.36 -12.70 29.77
CA LYS A 206 27.59 -12.32 28.38
C LYS A 206 27.65 -10.80 28.27
N ARG A 207 28.63 -10.31 27.52
CA ARG A 207 28.74 -8.89 27.19
C ARG A 207 28.04 -8.63 25.85
N PHE A 208 27.01 -7.81 25.87
CA PHE A 208 26.23 -7.45 24.70
C PHE A 208 26.17 -5.92 24.58
N GLY A 209 26.84 -5.38 23.56
CA GLY A 209 27.10 -3.94 23.45
C GLY A 209 27.90 -3.41 24.65
N SER A 210 27.36 -2.39 25.31
CA SER A 210 27.88 -1.82 26.57
C SER A 210 27.38 -2.53 27.82
N HIS A 211 26.49 -3.52 27.70
CA HIS A 211 25.84 -4.18 28.84
C HIS A 211 26.49 -5.53 29.17
N ASN A 212 26.66 -5.80 30.46
CA ASN A 212 27.06 -7.11 30.97
C ASN A 212 25.84 -7.74 31.64
N ILE A 213 25.37 -8.87 31.12
CA ILE A 213 24.19 -9.56 31.63
C ILE A 213 24.61 -10.96 32.06
N PHE A 214 24.34 -11.32 33.32
CA PHE A 214 24.59 -12.67 33.82
C PHE A 214 23.78 -13.69 33.02
N VAL A 215 24.35 -14.86 32.77
CA VAL A 215 23.69 -15.89 31.95
C VAL A 215 22.33 -16.27 32.52
N GLN A 216 22.22 -16.38 33.85
CA GLN A 216 20.97 -16.66 34.56
C GLN A 216 19.90 -15.57 34.38
N ASP A 217 20.32 -14.32 34.15
CA ASP A 217 19.43 -13.16 34.03
C ASP A 217 19.05 -12.86 32.57
N LEU A 218 19.62 -13.56 31.58
CA LEU A 218 19.36 -13.27 30.16
C LEU A 218 17.87 -13.36 29.83
N ASN A 219 17.17 -14.35 30.38
CA ASN A 219 15.74 -14.49 30.13
C ASN A 219 14.95 -13.31 30.70
N SER A 220 15.14 -12.98 31.98
CA SER A 220 14.37 -11.94 32.66
C SER A 220 14.72 -10.52 32.18
N LYS A 221 16.01 -10.23 31.93
CA LYS A 221 16.49 -8.87 31.60
C LYS A 221 16.51 -8.57 30.10
N LEU A 222 16.65 -9.57 29.23
CA LEU A 222 16.75 -9.36 27.77
C LEU A 222 15.52 -9.87 27.03
N TYR A 223 15.18 -11.15 27.17
CA TYR A 223 14.16 -11.77 26.31
C TYR A 223 12.72 -11.51 26.75
N SER A 224 12.43 -11.60 28.06
CA SER A 224 11.07 -11.39 28.58
C SER A 224 10.49 -10.01 28.26
N PRO A 225 11.24 -8.89 28.38
CA PRO A 225 10.73 -7.57 28.01
C PRO A 225 10.39 -7.46 26.52
N LEU A 226 11.16 -8.11 25.65
CA LEU A 226 10.92 -8.13 24.20
C LEU A 226 9.71 -9.00 23.86
N ARG A 227 9.60 -10.20 24.45
CA ARG A 227 8.44 -11.08 24.26
C ARG A 227 7.14 -10.42 24.72
N LEU A 228 7.16 -9.73 25.86
CA LEU A 228 5.99 -8.98 26.34
C LEU A 228 5.61 -7.84 25.37
N ALA A 229 6.61 -7.12 24.84
CA ALA A 229 6.35 -6.10 23.83
C ALA A 229 5.81 -6.69 22.51
N ALA A 230 6.30 -7.87 22.09
CA ALA A 230 5.77 -8.59 20.93
C ALA A 230 4.32 -9.05 21.14
N TYR A 231 3.98 -9.54 22.33
CA TYR A 231 2.60 -9.86 22.71
C TYR A 231 1.67 -8.64 22.58
N HIS A 232 2.13 -7.46 22.96
CA HIS A 232 1.34 -6.23 22.76
C HIS A 232 1.15 -5.83 21.30
N ILE A 233 2.09 -6.18 20.41
CA ILE A 233 1.92 -6.04 18.96
C ILE A 233 0.78 -6.96 18.52
N GLU A 234 0.86 -8.24 18.87
CA GLU A 234 -0.14 -9.25 18.49
C GLU A 234 -1.54 -8.92 19.01
N ALA A 235 -1.64 -8.38 20.23
CA ALA A 235 -2.91 -8.01 20.86
C ALA A 235 -3.52 -6.69 20.33
N ALA A 236 -2.85 -5.98 19.42
CA ALA A 236 -3.32 -4.70 18.90
C ALA A 236 -4.60 -4.87 18.04
N LYS A 237 -5.64 -4.09 18.36
CA LYS A 237 -6.96 -4.20 17.70
C LYS A 237 -7.23 -3.14 16.63
N ASN A 238 -6.41 -2.10 16.58
CA ASN A 238 -6.55 -0.99 15.63
C ASN A 238 -5.19 -0.39 15.28
N ALA A 239 -5.16 0.48 14.27
CA ALA A 239 -3.93 1.05 13.72
C ALA A 239 -3.13 1.85 14.77
N THR A 240 -3.83 2.59 15.64
CA THR A 240 -3.20 3.39 16.70
C THR A 240 -2.52 2.50 17.74
N GLN A 241 -3.20 1.44 18.20
CA GLN A 241 -2.62 0.46 19.12
C GLN A 241 -1.42 -0.25 18.50
N LEU A 242 -1.52 -0.64 17.23
CA LEU A 242 -0.43 -1.33 16.53
C LEU A 242 0.80 -0.44 16.38
N TYR A 243 0.63 0.82 15.96
CA TYR A 243 1.72 1.79 15.89
C TYR A 243 2.42 1.98 17.25
N ASN A 244 1.64 2.17 18.32
CA ASN A 244 2.18 2.35 19.66
C ASN A 244 2.92 1.10 20.17
N ALA A 245 2.38 -0.09 19.92
CA ALA A 245 3.00 -1.34 20.33
C ALA A 245 4.33 -1.60 19.59
N VAL A 246 4.36 -1.38 18.27
CA VAL A 246 5.58 -1.52 17.47
C VAL A 246 6.63 -0.49 17.87
N THR A 247 6.22 0.75 18.17
CA THR A 247 7.13 1.79 18.69
C THR A 247 7.79 1.33 19.99
N LYS A 248 7.00 0.89 20.97
CA LYS A 248 7.53 0.38 22.26
C LYS A 248 8.45 -0.83 22.10
N PHE A 249 8.16 -1.72 21.15
CA PHE A 249 9.04 -2.84 20.83
C PHE A 249 10.37 -2.34 20.24
N ASN A 250 10.31 -1.43 19.27
CA ASN A 250 11.49 -0.89 18.61
C ASN A 250 12.38 -0.08 19.55
N ASP A 251 11.81 0.60 20.55
CA ASP A 251 12.56 1.33 21.59
C ASP A 251 13.35 0.39 22.52
N LYS A 252 12.86 -0.84 22.72
CA LYS A 252 13.56 -1.89 23.50
C LYS A 252 14.58 -2.66 22.68
N ARG A 253 14.53 -2.51 21.36
CA ARG A 253 15.35 -3.28 20.43
C ARG A 253 16.78 -2.79 20.43
N PHE A 254 17.72 -3.70 20.29
CA PHE A 254 19.09 -3.37 19.95
C PHE A 254 19.23 -3.30 18.43
N LYS A 255 20.02 -2.34 17.95
CA LYS A 255 20.32 -2.22 16.53
C LYS A 255 21.12 -3.44 16.08
N MET A 256 20.68 -4.08 15.01
CA MET A 256 21.39 -5.21 14.41
C MET A 256 22.41 -4.70 13.38
N LYS A 257 23.34 -5.58 12.99
CA LYS A 257 24.30 -5.26 11.94
C LYS A 257 23.56 -5.01 10.62
N HIS A 258 24.13 -4.14 9.78
CA HIS A 258 23.53 -3.81 8.48
C HIS A 258 23.24 -5.05 7.63
N ALA A 259 24.18 -6.00 7.60
CA ALA A 259 24.10 -7.23 6.82
C ALA A 259 23.20 -8.32 7.44
N THR A 260 22.59 -8.08 8.60
CA THR A 260 21.64 -9.01 9.18
C THR A 260 20.43 -9.16 8.24
N PRO A 261 19.99 -10.40 7.91
CA PRO A 261 18.85 -10.61 7.03
C PRO A 261 17.58 -9.96 7.57
N GLN A 262 16.87 -9.21 6.73
CA GLN A 262 15.54 -8.70 7.06
C GLN A 262 14.52 -9.84 7.20
N SER A 263 13.46 -9.60 7.98
CA SER A 263 12.36 -10.54 8.16
C SER A 263 11.75 -10.94 6.82
N LYS A 264 11.58 -12.25 6.62
CA LYS A 264 10.96 -12.79 5.40
C LYS A 264 9.54 -12.26 5.19
N ALA A 265 8.77 -12.12 6.27
CA ALA A 265 7.42 -11.57 6.25
C ALA A 265 7.42 -10.11 5.77
N TRP A 266 8.38 -9.32 6.26
CA TRP A 266 8.54 -7.93 5.82
C TRP A 266 8.98 -7.84 4.36
N VAL A 267 9.95 -8.64 3.93
CA VAL A 267 10.41 -8.65 2.54
C VAL A 267 9.27 -9.03 1.59
N ASP A 268 8.44 -10.01 1.96
CA ASP A 268 7.25 -10.38 1.19
C ASP A 268 6.24 -9.23 1.07
N ALA A 269 5.88 -8.63 2.21
CA ALA A 269 4.97 -7.49 2.28
C ALA A 269 5.50 -6.29 1.48
N TYR A 270 6.79 -6.00 1.57
CA TYR A 270 7.45 -4.91 0.85
C TYR A 270 7.36 -5.09 -0.66
N LYS A 271 7.62 -6.32 -1.14
CA LYS A 271 7.50 -6.66 -2.56
C LYS A 271 6.04 -6.56 -3.04
N GLY A 272 5.10 -7.08 -2.25
CA GLY A 272 3.67 -7.02 -2.55
C GLY A 272 3.15 -5.58 -2.63
N ALA A 273 3.43 -4.77 -1.61
CA ALA A 273 3.07 -3.36 -1.58
C ALA A 273 3.70 -2.58 -2.74
N GLY A 274 5.01 -2.76 -2.95
CA GLY A 274 5.74 -2.13 -4.03
C GLY A 274 5.11 -2.42 -5.39
N ALA A 275 4.85 -3.70 -5.68
CA ALA A 275 4.22 -4.12 -6.93
C ALA A 275 2.80 -3.59 -7.09
N PHE A 276 1.97 -3.71 -6.05
CA PHE A 276 0.58 -3.26 -6.05
C PHE A 276 0.46 -1.76 -6.37
N TYR A 277 1.17 -0.91 -5.62
CA TYR A 277 1.10 0.54 -5.85
C TYR A 277 1.74 0.95 -7.17
N THR A 278 2.75 0.22 -7.65
CA THR A 278 3.34 0.47 -8.98
C THR A 278 2.31 0.21 -10.07
N MET A 279 1.65 -0.96 -10.05
CA MET A 279 0.60 -1.29 -11.03
C MET A 279 -0.60 -0.34 -10.94
N GLN A 280 -1.01 0.04 -9.73
CA GLN A 280 -2.09 1.01 -9.53
C GLN A 280 -1.74 2.37 -10.17
N ASN A 281 -0.50 2.84 -10.02
CA ASN A 281 -0.04 4.07 -10.68
C ASN A 281 0.01 3.92 -12.21
N LEU A 282 0.50 2.78 -12.71
CA LEU A 282 0.58 2.51 -14.14
C LEU A 282 -0.81 2.53 -14.81
N ILE A 283 -1.79 1.87 -14.20
CA ILE A 283 -3.17 1.84 -14.70
C ILE A 283 -3.81 3.23 -14.63
N ARG A 284 -3.62 3.95 -13.51
CA ARG A 284 -4.30 5.24 -13.29
C ARG A 284 -3.72 6.37 -14.12
N PHE A 285 -2.39 6.44 -14.28
CA PHE A 285 -1.69 7.63 -14.80
C PHE A 285 -0.83 7.38 -16.05
N HIS A 286 -0.67 6.13 -16.46
CA HIS A 286 0.19 5.77 -17.59
C HIS A 286 -0.53 4.93 -18.64
N ASN A 287 -1.87 4.94 -18.64
CA ASN A 287 -2.74 4.24 -19.61
C ASN A 287 -2.41 2.75 -19.77
N CYS A 288 -1.90 2.12 -18.71
CA CYS A 288 -1.62 0.70 -18.73
C CYS A 288 -2.89 -0.10 -18.47
N THR A 289 -3.00 -1.26 -19.08
CA THR A 289 -4.10 -2.21 -18.90
C THR A 289 -3.56 -3.58 -18.53
N ALA A 290 -4.33 -4.36 -17.77
CA ALA A 290 -3.97 -5.72 -17.44
C ALA A 290 -4.47 -6.67 -18.54
N ILE A 291 -3.81 -7.82 -18.67
CA ILE A 291 -4.33 -8.97 -19.40
C ILE A 291 -4.65 -10.04 -18.35
N ASP A 292 -5.89 -10.51 -18.33
CA ASP A 292 -6.35 -11.49 -17.35
C ASP A 292 -5.77 -12.89 -17.58
N ASP A 293 -6.12 -13.83 -16.70
CA ASP A 293 -5.62 -15.21 -16.76
C ASP A 293 -6.17 -15.99 -17.99
N SER A 294 -7.16 -15.45 -18.69
CA SER A 294 -7.72 -16.00 -19.94
C SER A 294 -7.08 -15.42 -21.21
N GLY A 295 -6.18 -14.44 -21.07
CA GLY A 295 -5.54 -13.74 -22.18
C GLY A 295 -6.34 -12.55 -22.70
N ARG A 296 -7.44 -12.17 -22.06
CA ARG A 296 -8.25 -11.02 -22.46
C ARG A 296 -7.64 -9.73 -21.92
N ARG A 297 -7.48 -8.73 -22.79
CA ARG A 297 -7.08 -7.37 -22.39
C ARG A 297 -8.26 -6.67 -21.73
N LEU A 298 -8.00 -6.12 -20.54
CA LEU A 298 -9.00 -5.47 -19.70
C LEU A 298 -9.01 -3.96 -19.93
N ASP A 299 -10.16 -3.32 -19.74
CA ASP A 299 -10.22 -1.86 -19.65
C ASP A 299 -9.58 -1.35 -18.33
N LYS A 300 -9.55 -0.03 -18.15
CA LYS A 300 -8.95 0.61 -16.95
C LYS A 300 -9.62 0.15 -15.64
N TYR A 301 -10.94 0.09 -15.58
CA TYR A 301 -11.69 -0.26 -14.39
C TYR A 301 -11.54 -1.75 -14.07
N GLN A 302 -11.67 -2.59 -15.10
CA GLN A 302 -11.43 -4.03 -15.00
C GLN A 302 -9.99 -4.33 -14.58
N SER A 303 -9.00 -3.58 -15.08
CA SER A 303 -7.60 -3.73 -14.69
C SER A 303 -7.37 -3.42 -13.20
N LEU A 304 -8.02 -2.38 -12.66
CA LEU A 304 -7.96 -2.07 -11.23
C LEU A 304 -8.65 -3.14 -10.39
N ALA A 305 -9.81 -3.64 -10.83
CA ALA A 305 -10.52 -4.72 -10.14
C ALA A 305 -9.70 -6.03 -10.14
N PHE A 306 -9.11 -6.39 -11.27
CA PHE A 306 -8.18 -7.51 -11.41
C PHE A 306 -6.97 -7.38 -10.47
N LEU A 307 -6.36 -6.19 -10.41
CA LEU A 307 -5.25 -5.91 -9.51
C LEU A 307 -5.64 -6.09 -8.04
N SER A 308 -6.81 -5.57 -7.64
CA SER A 308 -7.34 -5.74 -6.28
C SER A 308 -7.58 -7.22 -5.96
N ALA A 309 -8.15 -7.99 -6.89
CA ALA A 309 -8.36 -9.42 -6.71
C ALA A 309 -7.04 -10.19 -6.55
N LYS A 310 -6.01 -9.90 -7.38
CA LYS A 310 -4.68 -10.50 -7.23
C LYS A 310 -3.99 -10.10 -5.93
N ALA A 311 -4.15 -8.85 -5.50
CA ALA A 311 -3.62 -8.39 -4.22
C ALA A 311 -4.25 -9.13 -3.05
N GLU A 312 -5.56 -9.35 -3.10
CA GLU A 312 -6.30 -10.10 -2.11
C GLU A 312 -5.94 -11.60 -2.11
N GLU A 313 -5.74 -12.21 -3.28
CA GLU A 313 -5.26 -13.59 -3.41
C GLU A 313 -3.85 -13.77 -2.81
N TYR A 314 -2.98 -12.77 -2.98
CA TYR A 314 -1.57 -12.84 -2.62
C TYR A 314 -1.21 -12.19 -1.28
N LYS A 315 -2.18 -11.71 -0.50
CA LYS A 315 -1.91 -11.21 0.84
C LYS A 315 -1.43 -12.34 1.77
N ASN A 316 -0.84 -11.97 2.91
CA ASN A 316 -0.42 -12.91 3.97
C ASN A 316 0.64 -13.95 3.52
N GLY A 317 1.77 -13.52 2.95
CA GLY A 317 2.93 -14.41 2.69
C GLY A 317 3.12 -14.84 1.24
N ASN A 318 2.35 -14.26 0.31
CA ASN A 318 2.51 -14.48 -1.13
C ASN A 318 2.69 -13.17 -1.92
N GLY A 319 2.95 -12.04 -1.25
CA GLY A 319 3.04 -10.72 -1.87
C GLY A 319 4.12 -10.64 -2.95
N TRP A 320 5.20 -11.42 -2.83
CA TRP A 320 6.24 -11.54 -3.85
C TRP A 320 5.70 -11.95 -5.23
N ARG A 321 4.55 -12.64 -5.31
CA ARG A 321 3.93 -13.02 -6.59
C ARG A 321 3.43 -11.82 -7.38
N LEU A 322 3.04 -10.73 -6.72
CA LEU A 322 2.68 -9.50 -7.43
C LEU A 322 3.85 -8.88 -8.19
N LEU A 323 5.10 -9.18 -7.84
CA LEU A 323 6.23 -8.78 -8.68
C LEU A 323 6.21 -9.45 -10.05
N ALA A 324 5.79 -10.72 -10.12
CA ALA A 324 5.65 -11.42 -11.39
C ALA A 324 4.50 -10.80 -12.20
N VAL A 325 3.37 -10.48 -11.56
CA VAL A 325 2.25 -9.78 -12.20
C VAL A 325 2.69 -8.41 -12.71
N LEU A 326 3.47 -7.65 -11.93
CA LEU A 326 4.02 -6.36 -12.34
C LEU A 326 4.94 -6.51 -13.56
N LYS A 327 5.87 -7.47 -13.56
CA LYS A 327 6.76 -7.72 -14.70
C LYS A 327 5.96 -8.04 -15.97
N LYS A 328 4.98 -8.95 -15.85
CA LYS A 328 4.08 -9.28 -16.95
C LYS A 328 3.31 -8.04 -17.44
N MET A 329 2.77 -7.22 -16.55
CA MET A 329 2.08 -5.98 -16.93
C MET A 329 3.00 -5.00 -17.66
N LEU A 330 4.26 -4.88 -17.24
CA LEU A 330 5.24 -4.03 -17.93
C LEU A 330 5.49 -4.55 -19.36
N ASP A 331 5.67 -5.86 -19.52
CA ASP A 331 5.87 -6.51 -20.82
C ASP A 331 4.64 -6.37 -21.73
N ASP A 332 3.44 -6.67 -21.21
CA ASP A 332 2.15 -6.59 -21.91
C ASP A 332 1.81 -5.16 -22.38
N ASN A 333 2.40 -4.15 -21.74
CA ASN A 333 2.22 -2.73 -22.09
C ASN A 333 3.45 -2.13 -22.79
N GLY A 334 4.44 -2.94 -23.16
CA GLY A 334 5.65 -2.50 -23.88
C GLY A 334 6.51 -1.50 -23.10
N ILE A 335 6.54 -1.60 -21.77
CA ILE A 335 7.26 -0.66 -20.91
C ILE A 335 8.69 -1.13 -20.69
N ASP A 336 9.63 -0.47 -21.38
CA ASP A 336 11.04 -0.47 -21.00
C ASP A 336 11.27 0.52 -19.85
N ILE A 337 11.55 -0.03 -18.66
CA ILE A 337 11.77 0.76 -17.43
C ILE A 337 12.86 1.81 -17.62
N LYS A 338 13.99 1.48 -18.27
CA LYS A 338 15.11 2.42 -18.43
C LYS A 338 14.74 3.56 -19.36
N LYS A 339 14.11 3.26 -20.49
CA LYS A 339 13.60 4.29 -21.41
C LYS A 339 12.56 5.18 -20.72
N LYS A 340 11.66 4.58 -19.95
CA LYS A 340 10.62 5.33 -19.20
C LYS A 340 11.22 6.25 -18.15
N MET A 341 12.19 5.77 -17.36
CA MET A 341 12.91 6.59 -16.38
C MET A 341 13.69 7.74 -17.05
N ALA A 342 14.34 7.49 -18.19
CA ALA A 342 15.03 8.53 -18.95
C ALA A 342 14.05 9.59 -19.49
N GLN A 343 12.89 9.17 -20.00
CA GLN A 343 11.82 10.07 -20.44
C GLN A 343 11.34 10.98 -19.31
N TRP A 344 11.18 10.45 -18.10
CA TRP A 344 10.70 11.24 -16.94
C TRP A 344 11.74 12.20 -16.37
N ARG A 345 13.04 11.96 -16.56
CA ARG A 345 14.10 12.89 -16.11
C ARG A 345 14.28 14.10 -17.03
N ARG A 346 13.76 14.04 -18.27
CA ARG A 346 13.89 15.12 -19.26
C ARG A 346 12.78 16.19 -19.15
N LYS A 347 11.80 15.96 -18.28
CA LYS A 347 10.75 16.91 -17.91
C LYS A 347 11.03 17.45 -16.53
#